data_AF-A0AAN7TEU4-F1
#
_entry.id   AF-A0AAN7TEU4-F1
#
_cell.length_a   1.000
_cell.length_b   1.000
_cell.length_c   1.000
_cell.angle_alpha   90.00
_cell.angle_beta   90.00
_cell.angle_gamma   90.00
#
_symmetry.space_group_name_H-M   'P 1'
#
loop_
_entity.id
_entity.type
_entity.pdbx_description
1 polymer ?
#
loop_
_entity_poly.entity_id
_entity_poly.type
_entity_poly.pdbx_seq_one_letter_code
_entity_poly.pdbx_strand_id
1 'polypeptide(L)'
;MSENDEYGMDGPRSVPLSSEDRSNSRYSSEAVQYALEGLHQDGLLVLKGVVDVAHVDHLRGVMGAETQIILQERAGLYNQGVESNILQNPPVARKDCLFDDVFFNPYVVQVANA
;
A
#
# COMPACT_ATOMS: atom_id res chain seq x y z
N MET A 1 -30.10 -2.69 -6.06
CA MET A 1 -29.43 -1.56 -6.73
C MET A 1 -29.05 -0.59 -5.64
N SER A 2 -27.78 -0.57 -5.24
CA SER A 2 -27.28 0.25 -4.12
C SER A 2 -26.35 1.34 -4.66
N GLU A 3 -26.87 2.57 -4.68
CA GLU A 3 -26.29 3.91 -4.45
C GLU A 3 -24.77 4.20 -4.41
N ASN A 4 -23.85 3.43 -5.01
CA ASN A 4 -22.41 3.71 -4.89
C ASN A 4 -21.58 3.86 -6.18
N ASP A 5 -22.18 3.87 -7.39
CA ASP A 5 -21.41 3.86 -8.65
C ASP A 5 -21.42 5.19 -9.44
N GLU A 6 -21.68 6.34 -8.79
CA GLU A 6 -21.89 7.61 -9.49
C GLU A 6 -20.96 8.77 -9.05
N TYR A 7 -19.66 8.48 -8.91
CA TYR A 7 -18.60 9.51 -8.93
C TYR A 7 -17.55 9.13 -9.99
N GLY A 8 -17.24 10.08 -10.88
CA GLY A 8 -16.58 9.87 -12.17
C GLY A 8 -15.30 9.04 -12.16
N MET A 9 -15.16 8.27 -13.25
CA MET A 9 -14.06 7.42 -13.72
C MET A 9 -12.68 8.11 -13.90
N ASP A 10 -12.38 9.21 -13.21
CA ASP A 10 -11.11 9.93 -13.34
C ASP A 10 -10.16 9.63 -12.16
N GLY A 11 -10.04 8.34 -11.86
CA GLY A 11 -9.16 7.82 -10.81
C GLY A 11 -8.02 7.01 -11.42
N PRO A 12 -6.88 6.89 -10.71
CA PRO A 12 -5.79 6.04 -11.17
C PRO A 12 -6.29 4.62 -11.41
N ARG A 13 -5.74 3.98 -12.43
CA ARG A 13 -6.08 2.60 -12.75
C ARG A 13 -5.96 1.69 -11.52
N SER A 14 -6.93 0.80 -11.36
CA SER A 14 -7.02 -0.12 -10.23
C SER A 14 -6.98 -1.56 -10.72
N VAL A 15 -5.95 -2.33 -10.35
CA VAL A 15 -5.83 -3.76 -10.67
C VAL A 15 -6.34 -4.60 -9.50
N PRO A 16 -7.49 -5.30 -9.65
CA PRO A 16 -7.94 -6.23 -8.63
C PRO A 16 -7.08 -7.49 -8.62
N LEU A 17 -6.83 -8.06 -7.44
CA LEU A 17 -6.21 -9.37 -7.33
C LEU A 17 -7.24 -10.48 -7.55
N SER A 18 -7.12 -11.22 -8.66
CA SER A 18 -8.00 -12.36 -8.93
C SER A 18 -7.68 -13.56 -8.04
N SER A 19 -8.61 -14.53 -7.93
CA SER A 19 -8.37 -15.77 -7.20
C SER A 19 -7.21 -16.59 -7.78
N GLU A 20 -7.05 -16.54 -9.11
CA GLU A 20 -5.97 -17.24 -9.81
C GLU A 20 -4.61 -16.59 -9.54
N ASP A 21 -4.53 -15.25 -9.62
CA ASP A 21 -3.32 -14.50 -9.26
C ASP A 21 -2.94 -14.72 -7.79
N ARG A 22 -3.95 -14.84 -6.92
CA ARG A 22 -3.76 -15.18 -5.50
C ARG A 22 -3.17 -16.59 -5.35
N SER A 23 -3.74 -17.59 -6.00
CA SER A 23 -3.21 -18.96 -5.92
C SER A 23 -1.80 -19.08 -6.50
N ASN A 24 -1.49 -18.29 -7.54
CA ASN A 24 -0.19 -18.31 -8.21
C ASN A 24 0.85 -17.42 -7.54
N SER A 25 0.47 -16.61 -6.54
CA SER A 25 1.31 -15.57 -5.94
C SER A 25 1.95 -14.63 -6.97
N ARG A 26 1.26 -14.40 -8.09
CA ARG A 26 1.77 -13.64 -9.25
C ARG A 26 0.60 -13.17 -10.12
N TYR A 27 0.67 -11.95 -10.64
CA TYR A 27 -0.27 -11.47 -11.65
C TYR A 27 -0.07 -12.17 -13.00
N SER A 28 -1.16 -12.42 -13.71
CA SER A 28 -1.17 -12.78 -15.12
C SER A 28 -0.48 -11.72 -15.99
N SER A 29 -0.05 -12.10 -17.20
CA SER A 29 0.57 -11.16 -18.14
C SER A 29 -0.36 -10.01 -18.52
N GLU A 30 -1.65 -10.30 -18.68
CA GLU A 30 -2.69 -9.32 -18.98
C GLU A 30 -2.86 -8.33 -17.82
N ALA A 31 -2.86 -8.82 -16.58
CA ALA A 31 -2.93 -7.95 -15.40
C ALA A 31 -1.68 -7.07 -15.24
N VAL A 32 -0.48 -7.60 -15.55
CA VAL A 32 0.76 -6.80 -15.58
C VAL A 32 0.72 -5.74 -16.67
N GLN A 33 0.31 -6.09 -17.89
CA GLN A 33 0.18 -5.12 -18.97
C GLN A 33 -0.81 -4.01 -18.57
N TYR A 34 -1.96 -4.40 -18.02
CA TYR A 34 -2.95 -3.45 -17.54
C TYR A 34 -2.39 -2.53 -16.44
N ALA A 35 -1.59 -3.05 -15.51
CA ALA A 35 -0.89 -2.27 -14.49
C ALA A 35 0.10 -1.25 -15.11
N LEU A 36 0.95 -1.69 -16.04
CA LEU A 36 1.99 -0.87 -16.66
C LEU A 36 1.41 0.27 -17.50
N GLU A 37 0.37 -0.01 -18.27
CA GLU A 37 -0.36 1.02 -19.01
C GLU A 37 -0.95 2.08 -18.06
N GLY A 38 -1.48 1.69 -16.90
CA GLY A 38 -1.97 2.61 -15.88
C GLY A 38 -0.86 3.50 -15.30
N LEU A 39 0.27 2.89 -14.92
CA LEU A 39 1.44 3.65 -14.45
C LEU A 39 1.95 4.63 -15.52
N HIS A 40 1.97 4.23 -16.79
CA HIS A 40 2.45 5.08 -17.88
C HIS A 40 1.52 6.27 -18.16
N GLN A 41 0.20 6.05 -18.15
CA GLN A 41 -0.77 7.11 -18.44
C GLN A 41 -1.02 8.03 -17.25
N ASP A 42 -1.16 7.45 -16.05
CA ASP A 42 -1.66 8.19 -14.87
C ASP A 42 -0.51 8.60 -13.93
N GLY A 43 0.67 7.96 -14.03
CA GLY A 43 1.76 8.11 -13.06
C GLY A 43 1.45 7.51 -11.67
N LEU A 44 0.28 6.89 -11.50
CA LEU A 44 -0.22 6.34 -10.26
C LEU A 44 -1.04 5.06 -10.54
N LEU A 45 -0.89 4.05 -9.68
CA LEU A 45 -1.59 2.78 -9.80
C LEU A 45 -2.09 2.30 -8.44
N VAL A 46 -3.27 1.69 -8.42
CA VAL A 46 -3.82 1.02 -7.24
C VAL A 46 -3.81 -0.50 -7.44
N LEU A 47 -3.06 -1.22 -6.62
CA LEU A 47 -3.12 -2.69 -6.54
C LEU A 47 -4.06 -3.10 -5.40
N LYS A 48 -5.25 -3.61 -5.73
CA LYS A 48 -6.28 -3.92 -4.72
C LYS A 48 -6.16 -5.32 -4.17
N GLY A 49 -6.17 -5.44 -2.85
CA GLY A 49 -6.25 -6.73 -2.14
C GLY A 49 -4.94 -7.53 -2.11
N VAL A 50 -3.81 -6.86 -2.35
CA VAL A 50 -2.46 -7.47 -2.36
C VAL A 50 -1.82 -7.54 -0.97
N VAL A 51 -2.42 -6.93 0.06
CA VAL A 51 -1.98 -6.98 1.47
C VAL A 51 -3.14 -7.48 2.33
N ASP A 52 -2.85 -8.32 3.32
CA ASP A 52 -3.81 -8.73 4.35
C ASP A 52 -4.12 -7.56 5.29
N VAL A 53 -5.41 -7.29 5.47
CA VAL A 53 -5.90 -6.22 6.36
C VAL A 53 -5.47 -6.46 7.82
N ALA A 54 -5.38 -7.72 8.26
CA ALA A 54 -4.94 -8.04 9.62
C ALA A 54 -3.48 -7.60 9.87
N HIS A 55 -2.62 -7.69 8.85
CA HIS A 55 -1.24 -7.21 8.94
C HIS A 55 -1.19 -5.68 9.04
N VAL A 56 -2.03 -4.98 8.27
CA VAL A 56 -2.17 -3.52 8.34
C VAL A 56 -2.67 -3.07 9.71
N ASP A 57 -3.67 -3.75 10.27
CA ASP A 57 -4.21 -3.45 11.60
C ASP A 57 -3.16 -3.66 12.71
N HIS A 58 -2.36 -4.73 12.60
CA HIS A 58 -1.26 -4.97 13.54
C HIS A 58 -0.21 -3.86 13.47
N LEU A 59 0.24 -3.50 12.26
CA LEU A 59 1.21 -2.41 12.05
C LEU A 59 0.66 -1.08 12.58
N ARG A 60 -0.61 -0.76 12.32
CA ARG A 60 -1.28 0.43 12.84
C ARG A 60 -1.22 0.47 14.37
N GLY A 61 -1.55 -0.64 15.04
CA GLY A 61 -1.52 -0.72 16.50
C GLY A 61 -0.13 -0.45 17.07
N VAL A 62 0.90 -1.03 16.46
CA VAL A 62 2.29 -0.85 16.88
C VAL A 62 2.78 0.58 16.63
N MET A 63 2.63 1.08 15.41
CA MET A 63 3.11 2.42 15.03
C MET A 63 2.35 3.53 15.77
N GLY A 64 1.06 3.34 16.03
CA GLY A 64 0.23 4.30 16.77
C GLY A 64 0.64 4.44 18.24
N ALA A 65 1.16 3.37 18.87
CA ALA A 65 1.64 3.43 20.24
C ALA A 65 2.89 4.32 20.40
N GLU A 66 3.67 4.50 19.32
CA GLU A 66 4.92 5.28 19.32
C GLU A 66 4.71 6.75 18.93
N THR A 67 3.55 7.09 18.35
CA THR A 67 3.28 8.42 17.78
C THR A 67 3.53 9.56 18.77
N GLN A 68 3.09 9.42 20.03
CA GLN A 68 3.26 10.49 21.03
C GLN A 68 4.72 10.71 21.42
N ILE A 69 5.52 9.64 21.47
CA ILE A 69 6.96 9.73 21.75
C ILE A 69 7.64 10.47 20.60
N ILE A 70 7.32 10.11 19.36
CA ILE A 70 7.89 10.74 18.15
C ILE A 70 7.56 12.23 18.09
N LEU A 71 6.31 12.61 18.38
CA LEU A 71 5.88 14.02 18.38
C LEU A 71 6.65 14.87 19.39
N GLN A 72 7.03 14.29 20.54
CA GLN A 72 7.82 14.97 21.55
C GLN A 72 9.30 15.06 21.17
N GLU A 73 9.90 13.95 20.74
CA GLU A 73 11.33 13.87 20.42
C GLU A 73 11.71 14.60 19.14
N ARG A 74 10.78 14.70 18.18
CA ARG A 74 11.00 15.25 16.84
C ARG A 74 10.13 16.46 16.54
N ALA A 75 9.76 17.23 17.57
CA ALA A 75 8.94 18.41 17.43
C ALA A 75 9.48 19.35 16.35
N GLY A 76 8.63 19.74 15.39
CA GLY A 76 8.99 20.60 14.26
C GLY A 76 9.62 19.88 13.06
N LEU A 77 9.85 18.56 13.12
CA LEU A 77 10.31 17.75 11.99
C LEU A 77 9.12 17.09 11.28
N TYR A 78 8.53 17.83 10.35
CA TYR A 78 7.39 17.39 9.56
C TYR A 78 7.72 17.33 8.08
N ASN A 79 7.14 16.37 7.35
CA ASN A 79 7.20 16.34 5.91
C ASN A 79 6.51 17.58 5.35
N GLN A 80 7.26 18.35 4.54
CA GLN A 80 6.79 19.57 3.88
C GLN A 80 6.32 20.68 4.86
N GLY A 81 6.73 20.61 6.13
CA GLY A 81 6.36 21.59 7.16
C GLY A 81 4.90 21.50 7.63
N VAL A 82 4.18 20.43 7.31
CA VAL A 82 2.77 20.24 7.71
C VAL A 82 2.69 19.39 8.99
N GLU A 83 2.19 19.96 10.08
CA GLU A 83 2.24 19.32 11.42
C GLU A 83 1.57 17.95 11.52
N SER A 84 0.61 17.64 10.65
CA SER A 84 -0.01 16.31 10.57
C SER A 84 0.85 15.24 9.90
N ASN A 85 1.92 15.62 9.20
CA ASN A 85 2.73 14.72 8.37
C ASN A 85 4.07 14.38 9.04
N ILE A 86 4.00 13.64 10.14
CA ILE A 86 5.19 13.21 10.91
C ILE A 86 6.09 12.25 10.12
N LEU A 87 7.39 12.29 10.39
CA LEU A 87 8.34 11.29 9.90
C LEU A 87 8.43 10.11 10.88
N GLN A 88 7.87 8.97 10.49
CA GLN A 88 7.89 7.73 11.27
C GLN A 88 8.37 6.56 10.42
N ASN A 89 9.38 5.84 10.91
CA ASN A 89 9.85 4.61 10.28
C ASN A 89 8.94 3.43 10.67
N PRO A 90 8.79 2.40 9.81
CA PRO A 90 8.12 1.17 10.21
C PRO A 90 8.92 0.41 11.29
N PRO A 91 8.27 -0.44 12.12
CA PRO A 91 8.88 -1.11 13.27
C PRO A 91 9.73 -2.34 12.87
N VAL A 92 10.80 -2.14 12.08
CA VAL A 92 11.61 -3.23 11.49
C VAL A 92 12.41 -4.07 12.50
N ALA A 93 12.58 -3.59 13.74
CA ALA A 93 13.20 -4.35 14.82
C ALA A 93 12.27 -5.41 15.42
N ARG A 94 10.97 -5.34 15.12
CA ARG A 94 9.93 -6.24 15.64
C ARG A 94 9.61 -7.33 14.63
N LYS A 95 10.01 -8.57 14.94
CA LYS A 95 9.79 -9.72 14.07
C LYS A 95 8.31 -9.98 13.77
N ASP A 96 7.43 -9.68 14.72
CA ASP A 96 5.98 -9.80 14.57
C ASP A 96 5.36 -8.71 13.68
N CYS A 97 6.18 -7.78 13.15
CA CYS A 97 5.75 -6.75 12.22
C CYS A 97 6.35 -6.94 10.81
N LEU A 98 7.15 -7.99 10.59
CA LEU A 98 7.80 -8.26 9.31
C LEU A 98 6.93 -9.21 8.48
N PHE A 99 5.93 -8.64 7.80
CA PHE A 99 5.01 -9.39 6.93
C PHE A 99 5.50 -9.40 5.47
N ASP A 100 5.55 -10.58 4.84
CA ASP A 100 6.05 -10.73 3.48
C ASP A 100 5.19 -9.99 2.44
N ASP A 101 3.87 -9.95 2.64
CA ASP A 101 2.94 -9.20 1.78
C ASP A 101 3.04 -7.67 1.95
N VAL A 102 3.85 -7.18 2.89
CA VAL A 102 4.17 -5.75 3.05
C VAL A 102 5.58 -5.45 2.55
N PHE A 103 6.59 -6.17 3.04
CA PHE A 103 8.00 -5.87 2.75
C PHE A 103 8.54 -6.53 1.47
N PHE A 104 7.96 -7.66 1.06
CA PHE A 104 8.40 -8.47 -0.08
C PHE A 104 7.21 -8.86 -0.98
N ASN A 105 6.21 -7.97 -1.08
CA ASN A 105 4.97 -8.26 -1.77
C ASN A 105 5.24 -8.70 -3.23
N PRO A 106 4.89 -9.95 -3.60
CA PRO A 106 5.29 -10.52 -4.90
C PRO A 106 4.65 -9.78 -6.08
N TYR A 107 3.45 -9.22 -5.89
CA TYR A 107 2.74 -8.47 -6.92
C TYR A 107 3.38 -7.10 -7.16
N VAL A 108 3.76 -6.39 -6.08
CA VAL A 108 4.49 -5.12 -6.16
C VAL A 108 5.84 -5.33 -6.83
N VAL A 109 6.59 -6.34 -6.37
CA VAL A 109 7.92 -6.69 -6.94
C VAL A 109 7.80 -7.06 -8.42
N GLN A 110 6.76 -7.79 -8.82
CA GLN A 110 6.53 -8.13 -10.22
C GLN A 110 6.30 -6.88 -11.08
N VAL A 111 5.38 -6.00 -10.68
CA VAL A 111 5.07 -4.77 -11.46
C VAL A 111 6.28 -3.83 -11.51
N ALA A 112 7.03 -3.69 -10.41
CA ALA A 112 8.20 -2.83 -10.35
C ALA A 112 9.39 -3.30 -11.21
N ASN A 113 9.43 -4.60 -11.58
CA ASN A 113 10.49 -5.20 -12.39
C ASN A 113 10.08 -5.48 -13.84
N ALA A 114 8.84 -5.17 -14.22
CA ALA A 114 8.27 -5.53 -15.53
C ALA A 114 8.65 -4.53 -16.63
#